data_AF-L0A3Y5-F1
#
_entry.id   AF-L0A3Y5-F1
#
_cell.length_a   1.000
_cell.length_b   1.000
_cell.length_c   1.000
_cell.angle_alpha   90.00
_cell.angle_beta   90.00
_cell.angle_gamma   90.00
#
_symmetry.space_group_name_H-M   'P 1'
#
loop_
_entity.id
_entity.type
_entity.pdbx_description
1 polymer ?
#
loop_
_entity_poly.entity_id
_entity_poly.type
_entity_poly.pdbx_seq_one_letter_code
_entity_poly.pdbx_strand_id
1 'polypeptide(L)'
;MSESLVIGEWRSTVNPFLQDALTRLETHGCTFGWAEISDDEESSSSDEPSFIVWRAGQPFAGWSSGDLQTRVHRAVRLAEARLGLLVEATV
;
A
#
# COMPACT_ATOMS: atom_id res chain seq x y z
N MET A 1 2.04 -0.58 22.45
CA MET A 1 0.98 -1.23 21.67
C MET A 1 1.65 -1.76 20.42
N SER A 2 1.71 -3.08 20.26
CA SER A 2 2.39 -3.69 19.12
C SER A 2 1.39 -3.72 17.96
N GLU A 3 1.55 -2.81 17.01
CA GLU A 3 0.87 -2.91 15.71
C GLU A 3 1.41 -4.16 15.03
N SER A 4 0.76 -5.29 15.29
CA SER A 4 0.99 -6.55 14.56
C SER A 4 0.51 -6.34 13.14
N LEU A 5 1.37 -5.67 12.38
CA LEU A 5 1.38 -5.56 10.95
C LEU A 5 1.08 -6.94 10.38
N VAL A 6 -0.14 -7.10 9.89
CA VAL A 6 -0.71 -8.26 9.18
C VAL A 6 0.04 -8.42 7.84
N ILE A 7 1.37 -8.43 7.81
CA ILE A 7 2.19 -8.46 6.60
C ILE A 7 2.23 -9.88 6.00
N GLY A 8 1.89 -10.91 6.78
CA GLY A 8 2.09 -12.31 6.40
C GLY A 8 1.08 -12.87 5.38
N GLU A 9 -0.21 -12.60 5.55
CA GLU A 9 -1.24 -13.33 4.80
C GLU A 9 -1.56 -12.72 3.42
N TRP A 10 -1.73 -11.40 3.32
CA TRP A 10 -2.13 -10.79 2.04
C TRP A 10 -0.99 -10.74 1.01
N ARG A 11 0.28 -10.65 1.45
CA ARG A 11 1.42 -10.56 0.53
C ARG A 11 1.55 -11.80 -0.35
N SER A 12 1.22 -12.97 0.20
CA SER A 12 1.22 -14.24 -0.55
C SER A 12 0.05 -14.34 -1.54
N THR A 13 -1.01 -13.54 -1.36
CA THR A 13 -2.20 -13.53 -2.23
C THR A 13 -2.10 -12.58 -3.41
N VAL A 14 -1.18 -11.61 -3.36
CA VAL A 14 -0.96 -10.69 -4.49
C VAL A 14 -0.05 -11.31 -5.53
N ASN A 15 -0.20 -10.82 -6.77
CA ASN A 15 0.61 -11.22 -7.91
C ASN A 15 2.13 -11.10 -7.59
N PRO A 16 2.99 -12.05 -8.00
CA PRO A 16 4.44 -11.98 -7.80
C PRO A 16 5.08 -10.66 -8.25
N PHE A 17 4.55 -9.99 -9.30
CA PHE A 17 5.03 -8.67 -9.70
C PHE A 17 4.86 -7.61 -8.60
N LEU A 18 3.76 -7.68 -7.84
CA LEU A 18 3.52 -6.78 -6.70
C LEU A 18 4.39 -7.15 -5.51
N GLN A 19 4.64 -8.44 -5.29
CA GLN A 19 5.54 -8.90 -4.22
C GLN A 19 6.95 -8.37 -4.43
N ASP A 20 7.46 -8.44 -5.65
CA ASP A 20 8.77 -7.91 -6.02
C ASP A 20 8.84 -6.38 -5.86
N ALA A 21 7.80 -5.66 -6.30
CA ALA A 21 7.70 -4.21 -6.12
C ALA A 21 7.65 -3.80 -4.64
N LEU A 22 6.92 -4.54 -3.80
CA LEU A 22 6.92 -4.35 -2.35
C LEU A 22 8.31 -4.59 -1.75
N THR A 23 9.00 -5.66 -2.15
CA THR A 23 10.38 -5.93 -1.70
C THR A 23 11.31 -4.78 -2.07
N ARG A 24 11.21 -4.22 -3.29
CA ARG A 24 11.98 -3.04 -3.69
C ARG A 24 11.69 -1.86 -2.75
N LEU A 25 10.42 -1.56 -2.51
CA LEU A 25 10.03 -0.47 -1.60
C LEU A 25 10.58 -0.67 -0.18
N GLU A 26 10.61 -1.91 0.35
CA GLU A 26 11.23 -2.22 1.65
C GLU A 26 12.72 -1.88 1.67
N THR A 27 13.46 -2.20 0.60
CA THR A 27 14.89 -1.85 0.48
C THR A 27 15.12 -0.33 0.48
N HIS A 28 14.10 0.46 0.13
CA HIS A 28 14.13 1.92 0.19
C HIS A 28 13.59 2.51 1.51
N GLY A 29 13.35 1.66 2.52
CA GLY A 29 12.90 2.06 3.85
C GLY A 29 11.40 2.36 3.93
N CYS A 30 10.61 1.79 3.02
CA CYS A 30 9.16 1.81 3.13
C CYS A 30 8.64 0.62 3.93
N THR A 31 7.53 0.83 4.63
CA THR A 31 6.77 -0.21 5.33
C THR A 31 5.32 -0.17 4.85
N PHE A 32 4.58 -1.26 5.01
CA PHE A 32 3.19 -1.34 4.51
C PHE A 32 2.27 -2.10 5.45
N GLY A 33 0.98 -1.93 5.22
CA GLY A 33 -0.04 -2.40 6.12
C GLY A 33 -1.41 -1.84 5.75
N TRP A 34 -2.38 -2.27 6.53
CA TRP A 34 -3.78 -1.96 6.34
C TRP A 34 -4.22 -1.04 7.47
N ALA A 35 -4.84 0.08 7.12
CA ALA A 35 -5.42 0.99 8.08
C ALA A 35 -6.88 1.23 7.74
N GLU A 36 -7.73 1.16 8.75
CA GLU A 36 -9.11 1.63 8.66
C GLU A 36 -9.06 3.16 8.70
N ILE A 37 -9.40 3.79 7.58
CA ILE A 37 -9.55 5.24 7.54
C ILE A 37 -11.01 5.48 7.92
N SER A 38 -11.26 5.63 9.23
CA SER A 38 -12.57 6.08 9.71
C SER A 38 -12.73 7.54 9.31
N ASP A 39 -13.46 7.78 8.23
CA ASP A 39 -13.94 9.11 7.87
C ASP A 39 -15.11 9.40 8.82
N ASP A 40 -14.80 10.08 9.92
CA ASP A 40 -15.72 10.39 11.01
C ASP A 40 -16.70 11.51 10.63
N GLU A 41 -17.28 11.51 9.42
CA GLU A 41 -18.42 12.36 9.05
C GLU A 41 -19.34 11.64 8.05
N GLU A 42 -20.36 10.96 8.60
CA GLU A 42 -21.70 10.82 8.02
C GLU A 42 -21.79 10.63 6.49
N SER A 43 -21.26 9.54 5.93
CA SER A 43 -21.90 8.84 4.79
C SER A 43 -21.08 7.67 4.24
N SER A 44 -21.78 6.55 4.08
CA SER A 44 -21.40 5.36 3.31
C SER A 44 -20.38 4.43 3.96
N SER A 45 -20.93 3.41 4.63
CA SER A 45 -20.30 2.17 5.04
C SER A 45 -19.50 1.52 3.92
N SER A 46 -18.21 1.83 3.87
CA SER A 46 -17.22 0.93 3.26
C SER A 46 -16.14 0.75 4.28
N ASP A 47 -16.42 -0.09 5.27
CA ASP A 47 -15.51 -0.60 6.31
C ASP A 47 -14.33 -1.41 5.74
N GLU A 48 -13.95 -1.15 4.49
CA GLU A 48 -12.90 -1.87 3.81
C GLU A 48 -11.55 -1.22 4.13
N PRO A 49 -10.59 -1.99 4.69
CA PRO A 49 -9.32 -1.42 5.10
C PRO A 49 -8.55 -0.89 3.90
N SER A 50 -7.95 0.28 4.08
CA SER A 50 -7.11 0.93 3.08
C SER A 50 -5.69 0.40 3.15
N PHE A 51 -5.08 0.13 2.01
CA PHE A 51 -3.67 -0.24 1.98
C PHE A 51 -2.81 1.03 2.03
N ILE A 52 -1.89 1.11 2.98
CA ILE A 52 -1.02 2.28 3.16
C ILE A 52 0.45 1.84 3.11
N VAL A 53 1.26 2.65 2.45
CA VAL A 53 2.71 2.63 2.41
C VAL A 53 3.21 3.78 3.29
N TRP A 54 4.02 3.47 4.29
CA TRP A 54 4.70 4.46 5.12
C TRP A 54 6.17 4.55 4.74
N ARG A 55 6.75 5.73 5.00
CA ARG A 55 8.19 5.97 4.89
C ARG A 55 8.61 6.84 6.06
N ALA A 56 9.65 6.43 6.80
CA ALA A 56 10.11 7.12 8.00
C ALA A 56 8.98 7.40 9.04
N GLY A 57 8.03 6.48 9.16
CA GLY A 57 6.89 6.60 10.10
C GLY A 57 5.76 7.52 9.65
N GLN A 58 5.82 8.09 8.44
CA GLN A 58 4.76 8.94 7.89
C GLN A 58 4.05 8.28 6.71
N PRO A 59 2.74 8.50 6.52
CA PRO A 59 2.00 7.96 5.38
C PRO A 59 2.55 8.55 4.08
N PHE A 60 3.06 7.67 3.22
CA PHE A 60 3.76 8.03 2.00
C PHE A 60 2.92 7.74 0.75
N ALA A 61 2.08 6.71 0.75
CA ALA A 61 1.11 6.44 -0.31
C ALA A 61 -0.02 5.58 0.26
N GLY A 62 -1.23 5.64 -0.29
CA GLY A 62 -2.31 4.75 0.15
C GLY A 62 -3.45 4.68 -0.84
N TRP A 63 -4.23 3.60 -0.77
CA TRP A 63 -5.39 3.38 -1.62
C TRP A 63 -6.47 2.55 -0.92
N SER A 64 -7.71 3.03 -0.96
CA SER A 64 -8.87 2.45 -0.28
C SER A 64 -9.83 1.71 -1.22
N SER A 65 -9.84 2.06 -2.51
CA SER A 65 -10.85 1.60 -3.46
C SER A 65 -10.41 0.40 -4.30
N GLY A 66 -11.33 -0.53 -4.57
CA GLY A 66 -11.13 -1.72 -5.40
C GLY A 66 -10.78 -2.96 -4.60
N ASP A 67 -10.50 -4.06 -5.27
CA ASP A 67 -10.07 -5.32 -4.65
C ASP A 67 -8.64 -5.23 -4.07
N LEU A 68 -8.25 -6.25 -3.30
CA LEU A 68 -6.95 -6.32 -2.63
C LEU A 68 -5.76 -6.09 -3.59
N GLN A 69 -5.78 -6.68 -4.80
CA GLN A 69 -4.68 -6.45 -5.75
C GLN A 69 -4.69 -5.03 -6.27
N THR A 70 -5.87 -4.47 -6.56
CA THR A 70 -6.00 -3.08 -7.01
C THR A 70 -5.46 -2.10 -5.97
N ARG A 71 -5.82 -2.26 -4.69
CA ARG A 71 -5.34 -1.39 -3.60
C ARG A 71 -3.82 -1.43 -3.47
N VAL A 72 -3.25 -2.62 -3.39
CA VAL A 72 -1.80 -2.82 -3.28
C VAL A 72 -1.09 -2.25 -4.51
N HIS A 73 -1.54 -2.60 -5.71
CA HIS A 73 -0.92 -2.13 -6.95
C HIS A 73 -0.93 -0.61 -7.07
N ARG A 74 -2.07 0.04 -6.79
CA ARG A 74 -2.19 1.50 -6.86
C ARG A 74 -1.27 2.19 -5.85
N ALA A 75 -1.25 1.72 -4.61
CA ALA A 75 -0.42 2.29 -3.57
C ALA A 75 1.08 2.10 -3.84
N VAL A 76 1.48 0.91 -4.32
CA VAL A 76 2.86 0.60 -4.71
C VAL A 76 3.29 1.47 -5.88
N ARG A 77 2.47 1.60 -6.93
CA ARG A 77 2.76 2.49 -8.07
C ARG A 77 2.94 3.94 -7.65
N LEU A 78 2.08 4.42 -6.74
CA LEU A 78 2.18 5.77 -6.21
C LEU A 78 3.47 5.95 -5.38
N ALA A 79 3.85 4.96 -4.58
CA ALA A 79 5.09 4.97 -3.83
C ALA A 79 6.32 4.94 -4.75
N GLU A 80 6.35 4.06 -5.75
CA GLU A 80 7.42 4.00 -6.75
C GLU A 80 7.56 5.32 -7.52
N ALA A 81 6.45 5.94 -7.92
CA ALA A 81 6.45 7.25 -8.56
C ALA A 81 7.01 8.35 -7.65
N ARG A 82 6.62 8.39 -6.38
CA ARG A 82 7.13 9.37 -5.41
C ARG A 82 8.60 9.16 -5.06
N LEU A 83 9.11 7.93 -5.17
CA LEU A 83 10.52 7.61 -4.98
C LEU A 83 11.36 7.84 -6.25
N GLY A 84 10.74 8.15 -7.39
CA GLY A 84 11.43 8.24 -8.68
C GLY A 84 11.93 6.89 -9.20
N LEU A 85 11.35 5.78 -8.71
CA LEU A 85 11.64 4.41 -9.15
C LEU A 85 10.74 3.96 -10.29
N LEU A 86 9.71 4.75 -10.62
CA LEU A 86 8.89 4.51 -11.78
C LEU A 86 9.77 4.75 -13.01
N VAL A 87 10.35 3.68 -13.53
CA VAL A 87 10.97 3.71 -14.85
C VAL A 87 9.84 4.07 -15.80
N GLU A 88 9.84 5.30 -16.30
CA GLU A 88 9.00 5.68 -17.43
C GLU A 88 9.29 4.64 -18.51
N ALA A 89 8.34 3.73 -18.74
CA ALA A 89 8.28 3.03 -20.00
C ALA A 89 7.88 4.11 -21.01
N THR A 90 8.86 4.86 -21.49
CA THR A 90 8.73 5.76 -22.63
C THR A 90 8.29 4.89 -23.79
N VAL A 91 7.00 4.96 -24.12
CA VAL A 91 6.46 4.47 -25.39
C VAL A 91 6.62 5.58 -26.41
#